data_AF-A0A1E4M7A9-F1
#
_entry.id   AF-A0A1E4M7A9-F1
#
_cell.length_a   1.000
_cell.length_b   1.000
_cell.length_c   1.000
_cell.angle_alpha   90.00
_cell.angle_beta   90.00
_cell.angle_gamma   90.00
#
_symmetry.space_group_name_H-M   'P 1'
#
loop_
_entity.id
_entity.type
_entity.pdbx_description
1 polymer ?
#
loop_
_entity_poly.entity_id
_entity_poly.type
_entity_poly.pdbx_seq_one_letter_code
_entity_poly.pdbx_strand_id
1 'polypeptide(L)'
;MERIPEDADLVTITAGGNDLGYLGAVINAALTATFEGRPATFALANLLRKDIPVPSDADIARTADGLRAVVEGARRRAPRARILLVEYLPLFGAETRPGLFTSAQLTQFAELQHAVGEAYARTGMETVAVSREHALGSAEPWVNDYRGLLRLSSSFHPNAAGMRAVADAIAGQLDR
;
A
#
# COMPACT_ATOMS: atom_id res chain seq x y z
N MET A 1 4.84 -8.94 19.56
CA MET A 1 5.43 -8.85 18.22
C MET A 1 5.93 -10.25 17.90
N GLU A 2 5.33 -10.89 16.89
CA GLU A 2 5.64 -12.28 16.48
C GLU A 2 7.16 -12.47 16.35
N ARG A 3 7.71 -13.55 16.93
CA ARG A 3 9.14 -13.82 16.89
C ARG A 3 9.47 -14.44 15.53
N ILE A 4 10.33 -13.81 14.74
CA ILE A 4 10.92 -14.44 13.55
C ILE A 4 11.74 -15.66 14.04
N PRO A 5 11.41 -16.90 13.62
CA PRO A 5 12.18 -18.09 13.98
C PRO A 5 13.61 -18.01 13.42
N GLU A 6 14.60 -18.43 14.20
CA GLU A 6 16.02 -18.40 13.78
C GLU A 6 16.31 -19.35 12.62
N ASP A 7 15.55 -20.44 12.56
CA ASP A 7 15.61 -21.48 11.54
C ASP A 7 14.69 -21.23 10.34
N ALA A 8 14.07 -20.04 10.24
CA ALA A 8 13.26 -19.70 9.08
C ALA A 8 14.09 -19.76 7.78
N ASP A 9 13.54 -20.41 6.75
CA ASP A 9 14.16 -20.47 5.42
C ASP A 9 13.71 -19.30 4.52
N LEU A 10 12.51 -18.75 4.79
CA LEU A 10 11.92 -17.63 4.04
C LEU A 10 11.24 -16.65 4.99
N VAL A 11 11.47 -15.34 4.78
CA VAL A 11 10.75 -14.26 5.44
C VAL A 11 10.21 -13.29 4.38
N THR A 12 8.90 -13.12 4.34
CA THR A 12 8.23 -12.13 3.47
C THR A 12 7.78 -10.93 4.28
N ILE A 13 8.05 -9.71 3.80
CA ILE A 13 7.78 -8.47 4.53
C ILE A 13 7.06 -7.48 3.62
N THR A 14 5.89 -6.99 4.05
CA THR A 14 5.22 -5.81 3.47
C THR A 14 5.26 -4.68 4.48
N ALA A 15 5.88 -3.55 4.13
CA ALA A 15 6.04 -2.39 5.01
C ALA A 15 6.30 -1.12 4.18
N GLY A 16 6.40 0.06 4.80
CA GLY A 16 6.79 1.31 4.13
C GLY A 16 5.63 2.16 3.59
N GLY A 17 4.43 1.60 3.42
CA GLY A 17 3.28 2.34 2.88
C GLY A 17 2.69 3.35 3.88
N ASN A 18 2.90 3.10 5.17
CA ASN A 18 2.50 4.01 6.24
C ASN A 18 3.47 5.19 6.38
N ASP A 19 4.74 5.00 6.05
CA ASP A 19 5.82 5.99 6.19
C ASP A 19 5.65 7.18 5.24
N LEU A 20 5.06 6.95 4.05
CA LEU A 20 4.65 8.01 3.11
C LEU A 20 3.19 8.46 3.30
N GLY A 21 2.48 7.91 4.29
CA GLY A 21 1.09 8.26 4.58
C GLY A 21 0.09 7.84 3.50
N TYR A 22 0.46 6.91 2.59
CA TYR A 22 -0.31 6.63 1.39
C TYR A 22 -1.72 6.11 1.68
N LEU A 23 -1.85 4.95 2.33
CA LEU A 23 -3.16 4.36 2.64
C LEU A 23 -3.97 5.25 3.59
N GLY A 24 -3.29 5.95 4.50
CA GLY A 24 -3.92 6.92 5.41
C GLY A 24 -4.56 8.09 4.67
N ALA A 25 -3.90 8.63 3.65
CA ALA A 25 -4.45 9.70 2.82
C ALA A 25 -5.69 9.24 2.03
N VAL A 26 -5.64 8.03 1.45
CA VAL A 26 -6.78 7.44 0.72
C VAL A 26 -7.98 7.23 1.65
N ILE A 27 -7.76 6.67 2.83
CA ILE A 27 -8.80 6.47 3.85
C ILE A 27 -9.39 7.80 4.32
N ASN A 28 -8.55 8.79 4.60
CA ASN A 28 -8.99 10.11 5.05
C ASN A 28 -9.85 10.83 3.99
N ALA A 29 -9.44 10.77 2.72
CA ALA A 29 -10.20 11.34 1.62
C ALA A 29 -11.56 10.64 1.45
N ALA A 30 -11.60 9.30 1.57
CA ALA A 30 -12.85 8.53 1.48
C ALA A 30 -13.82 8.87 2.61
N LEU A 31 -13.31 9.03 3.83
CA LEU A 31 -14.09 9.48 4.98
C LEU A 31 -14.64 10.90 4.77
N THR A 32 -13.78 11.81 4.32
CA THR A 32 -14.18 13.20 4.02
C THR A 32 -15.31 13.19 3.00
N ALA A 33 -15.14 12.52 1.85
CA ALA A 33 -16.16 12.42 0.81
C ALA A 33 -17.49 11.84 1.31
N THR A 34 -17.44 10.84 2.19
CA THR A 34 -18.64 10.23 2.80
C THR A 34 -19.44 11.23 3.63
N PHE A 35 -18.78 12.14 4.34
CA PHE A 35 -19.43 13.14 5.19
C PHE A 35 -19.79 14.42 4.44
N GLU A 36 -19.07 14.78 3.38
CA GLU A 36 -19.39 15.94 2.53
C GLU A 36 -20.70 15.77 1.77
N GLY A 37 -21.04 14.55 1.37
CA GLY A 37 -22.27 14.25 0.65
C GLY A 37 -23.56 14.48 1.46
N ARG A 38 -23.48 14.94 2.72
CA ARG A 38 -24.64 15.15 3.59
C ARG A 38 -24.54 16.50 4.34
N PRO A 39 -25.56 17.39 4.26
CA PRO A 39 -25.53 18.67 4.95
C PRO A 39 -25.29 18.56 6.47
N ALA A 40 -25.89 17.55 7.11
CA ALA A 40 -25.77 17.32 8.55
C ALA A 40 -24.36 16.96 9.03
N THR A 41 -23.48 16.50 8.13
CA THR A 41 -22.11 16.06 8.47
C THR A 41 -21.03 16.90 7.79
N PHE A 42 -21.39 17.98 7.10
CA PHE A 42 -20.44 18.84 6.38
C PHE A 42 -19.36 19.44 7.30
N ALA A 43 -19.74 19.89 8.51
CA ALA A 43 -18.78 20.41 9.49
C ALA A 43 -17.76 19.34 9.92
N LEU A 44 -18.21 18.09 10.09
CA LEU A 44 -17.31 16.97 10.41
C LEU A 44 -16.38 16.66 9.22
N ALA A 45 -16.89 16.75 7.99
CA ALA A 45 -16.06 16.57 6.80
C ALA A 45 -14.92 17.60 6.73
N ASN A 46 -15.21 18.88 7.02
CA ASN A 46 -14.18 19.92 7.08
C ASN A 46 -13.15 19.68 8.18
N LEU A 47 -13.56 19.14 9.33
CA LEU A 47 -12.63 18.78 10.40
C LEU A 47 -11.74 17.58 10.02
N LEU A 48 -12.28 16.64 9.24
CA LEU A 48 -11.55 15.45 8.80
C LEU A 48 -10.63 15.72 7.61
N ARG A 49 -10.92 16.74 6.81
CA ARG A 49 -10.16 17.09 5.61
C ARG A 49 -8.70 17.33 5.96
N LYS A 50 -7.82 16.54 5.33
CA LYS A 50 -6.37 16.72 5.39
C LYS A 50 -5.81 16.80 3.99
N ASP A 51 -4.71 17.51 3.84
CA ASP A 51 -3.97 17.54 2.58
C ASP A 51 -3.39 16.15 2.29
N ILE A 52 -3.42 15.78 1.01
CA ILE A 52 -2.72 14.58 0.55
C ILE A 52 -1.22 14.90 0.59
N PRO A 53 -0.40 14.07 1.28
CA PRO A 53 1.03 14.31 1.34
C PRO A 53 1.63 14.38 -0.07
N VAL A 54 2.58 15.30 -0.27
CA VAL A 54 3.42 15.35 -1.46
C VAL A 54 4.78 14.79 -1.06
N PRO A 55 5.19 13.61 -1.56
CA PRO A 55 6.39 12.95 -1.10
C PRO A 55 7.62 13.70 -1.62
N SER A 56 8.49 14.15 -0.72
CA SER A 56 9.81 14.68 -1.13
C SER A 56 10.78 13.53 -1.39
N ASP A 57 11.86 13.81 -2.14
CA ASP A 57 12.96 12.87 -2.33
C ASP A 57 13.52 12.35 -0.99
N ALA A 58 13.60 13.23 0.02
CA ALA A 58 14.05 12.89 1.36
C ALA A 58 13.08 11.93 2.09
N ASP A 59 11.78 12.03 1.85
CA ASP A 59 10.79 11.13 2.43
C ASP A 59 10.85 9.73 1.80
N ILE A 60 11.06 9.68 0.47
CA ILE A 60 11.28 8.43 -0.25
C ILE A 60 12.57 7.75 0.23
N ALA A 61 13.66 8.51 0.37
CA ALA A 61 14.92 8.01 0.91
C ALA A 61 14.77 7.47 2.34
N ARG A 62 14.09 8.22 3.21
CA ARG A 62 13.83 7.79 4.61
C ARG A 62 13.00 6.50 4.66
N THR A 63 12.02 6.37 3.77
CA THR A 63 11.20 5.16 3.66
C THR A 63 12.05 3.97 3.21
N ALA A 64 12.92 4.16 2.22
CA ALA A 64 13.87 3.14 1.78
C ALA A 64 14.84 2.73 2.91
N ASP A 65 15.35 3.69 3.69
CA ASP A 65 16.20 3.42 4.86
C ASP A 65 15.47 2.60 5.92
N GLY A 66 14.20 2.94 6.20
CA GLY A 66 13.33 2.18 7.10
C GLY A 66 13.12 0.73 6.63
N LEU A 67 12.84 0.54 5.35
CA LEU A 67 12.71 -0.80 4.75
C LEU A 67 14.02 -1.60 4.88
N ARG A 68 15.18 -0.99 4.60
CA ARG A 68 16.49 -1.65 4.80
C ARG A 68 16.69 -2.02 6.27
N ALA A 69 16.34 -1.15 7.21
CA ALA A 69 16.47 -1.43 8.64
C ALA A 69 15.58 -2.61 9.08
N VAL A 70 14.38 -2.74 8.52
CA VAL A 70 13.48 -3.88 8.76
C VAL A 70 14.09 -5.18 8.21
N VAL A 71 14.60 -5.17 6.97
CA VAL A 71 15.28 -6.32 6.36
C VAL A 71 16.48 -6.75 7.20
N GLU A 72 17.35 -5.81 7.59
CA GLU A 72 18.51 -6.10 8.44
C GLU A 72 18.09 -6.62 9.82
N GLY A 73 16.99 -6.12 10.37
CA GLY A 73 16.40 -6.63 11.60
C GLY A 73 15.96 -8.10 11.49
N ALA A 74 15.42 -8.48 10.34
CA ALA A 74 15.03 -9.85 10.02
C ALA A 74 16.27 -10.74 9.76
N ARG A 75 17.27 -10.27 9.02
CA ARG A 75 18.54 -11.00 8.78
C ARG A 75 19.24 -11.36 10.08
N ARG A 76 19.30 -10.43 11.04
CA ARG A 76 19.90 -10.70 12.36
C ARG A 76 19.17 -11.79 13.15
N ARG A 77 17.87 -11.97 12.91
CA ARG A 77 17.04 -12.97 13.60
C ARG A 77 17.06 -14.32 12.89
N ALA A 78 17.07 -14.33 11.57
CA ALA A 78 17.08 -15.51 10.72
C ALA A 78 18.20 -15.39 9.66
N PRO A 79 19.47 -15.65 10.03
CA PRO A 79 20.61 -15.38 9.15
C PRO A 79 20.67 -16.27 7.91
N ARG A 80 19.93 -17.39 7.90
CA ARG A 80 19.82 -18.30 6.76
C ARG A 80 18.60 -18.03 5.88
N ALA A 81 17.68 -17.16 6.31
CA ALA A 81 16.46 -16.90 5.57
C ALA A 81 16.74 -16.10 4.29
N ARG A 82 16.10 -16.49 3.19
CA ARG A 82 15.85 -15.56 2.07
C ARG A 82 14.80 -14.55 2.52
N ILE A 83 15.00 -13.27 2.22
CA ILE A 83 14.10 -12.20 2.65
C ILE A 83 13.56 -11.49 1.42
N LEU A 84 12.24 -11.50 1.28
CA LEU A 84 11.52 -10.88 0.17
C LEU A 84 10.72 -9.68 0.67
N LEU A 85 10.98 -8.51 0.10
CA LEU A 85 10.12 -7.35 0.29
C LEU A 85 8.93 -7.44 -0.67
N VAL A 86 7.74 -7.69 -0.13
CA VAL A 86 6.50 -7.76 -0.91
C VAL A 86 5.92 -6.35 -1.00
N GLU A 87 5.81 -5.83 -2.22
CA GLU A 87 5.24 -4.52 -2.50
C GLU A 87 3.73 -4.49 -2.22
N TYR A 88 3.20 -3.31 -1.90
CA TYR A 88 1.76 -3.12 -1.82
C TYR A 88 1.09 -3.39 -3.16
N LEU A 89 -0.11 -3.97 -3.13
CA LEU A 89 -0.94 -4.01 -4.34
C LEU A 89 -1.27 -2.59 -4.80
N PRO A 90 -1.19 -2.31 -6.11
CA PRO A 90 -1.61 -1.03 -6.66
C PRO A 90 -3.11 -0.78 -6.40
N LEU A 91 -3.44 0.38 -5.82
CA LEU A 91 -4.83 0.82 -5.67
C LEU A 91 -5.31 1.57 -6.91
N PHE A 92 -4.42 2.36 -7.53
CA PHE A 92 -4.75 3.21 -8.67
C PHE A 92 -4.00 2.76 -9.92
N GLY A 93 -4.71 2.69 -11.04
CA GLY A 93 -4.19 2.24 -12.33
C GLY A 93 -4.90 2.91 -13.51
N ALA A 94 -4.59 2.47 -14.73
CA ALA A 94 -5.07 3.10 -15.96
C ALA A 94 -6.61 3.14 -16.10
N GLU A 95 -7.30 2.17 -15.50
CA GLU A 95 -8.77 2.07 -15.51
C GLU A 95 -9.44 2.76 -14.31
N THR A 96 -8.69 3.31 -13.36
CA THR A 96 -9.28 4.04 -12.25
C THR A 96 -9.90 5.35 -12.74
N ARG A 97 -11.16 5.60 -12.35
CA ARG A 97 -11.94 6.78 -12.76
C ARG A 97 -12.41 7.59 -11.54
N PRO A 98 -12.66 8.91 -11.69
CA PRO A 98 -13.26 9.72 -10.64
C PRO A 98 -14.61 9.17 -10.17
N GLY A 99 -14.93 9.43 -8.91
CA GLY A 99 -16.15 8.95 -8.26
C GLY A 99 -16.14 9.35 -6.80
N LEU A 100 -15.74 8.42 -5.92
CA LEU A 100 -15.47 8.72 -4.51
C LEU A 100 -14.36 9.77 -4.34
N PHE A 101 -13.38 9.75 -5.25
CA PHE A 101 -12.27 10.69 -5.31
C PHE A 101 -12.39 11.57 -6.54
N THR A 102 -11.95 12.82 -6.42
CA THR A 102 -11.85 13.73 -7.56
C THR A 102 -10.67 13.36 -8.46
N SER A 103 -10.67 13.83 -9.72
CA SER A 103 -9.54 13.63 -10.63
C SER A 103 -8.22 14.14 -10.04
N ALA A 104 -8.25 15.28 -9.34
CA ALA A 104 -7.06 15.84 -8.69
C ALA A 104 -6.51 14.91 -7.60
N GLN A 105 -7.39 14.37 -6.75
CA GLN A 105 -6.99 13.42 -5.71
C GLN A 105 -6.41 12.14 -6.31
N LEU A 106 -7.01 11.62 -7.40
CA LEU A 106 -6.48 10.44 -8.08
C LEU A 106 -5.05 10.66 -8.62
N THR A 107 -4.77 11.84 -9.18
CA THR A 107 -3.40 12.21 -9.60
C THR A 107 -2.44 12.20 -8.42
N GLN A 108 -2.79 12.85 -7.31
CA GLN A 108 -1.94 12.91 -6.11
C GLN A 108 -1.72 11.52 -5.50
N PHE A 109 -2.74 10.65 -5.49
CA PHE A 109 -2.58 9.28 -5.02
C PHE A 109 -1.71 8.42 -5.94
N ALA A 110 -1.77 8.63 -7.25
CA ALA A 110 -0.89 7.96 -8.20
C ALA A 110 0.58 8.36 -8.00
N GLU A 111 0.85 9.64 -7.73
CA GLU A 111 2.18 10.14 -7.35
C GLU A 111 2.67 9.51 -6.04
N LEU A 112 1.80 9.45 -5.03
CA LEU A 112 2.12 8.83 -3.74
C LEU A 112 2.40 7.33 -3.88
N GLN A 113 1.61 6.62 -4.69
CA GLN A 113 1.83 5.21 -5.02
C GLN A 113 3.15 5.00 -5.77
N HIS A 114 3.50 5.89 -6.69
CA HIS A 114 4.77 5.85 -7.40
C HIS A 114 5.94 6.02 -6.42
N ALA A 115 5.86 6.99 -5.50
CA ALA A 115 6.87 7.22 -4.48
C ALA A 115 7.06 6.01 -3.54
N VAL A 116 6.00 5.29 -3.19
CA VAL A 116 6.10 4.02 -2.46
C VAL A 116 6.91 3.00 -3.26
N GLY A 117 6.55 2.77 -4.53
CA GLY A 117 7.30 1.84 -5.40
C GLY A 117 8.76 2.25 -5.57
N GLU A 118 9.04 3.54 -5.68
CA GLU A 118 10.39 4.07 -5.75
C GLU A 118 11.19 3.80 -4.46
N ALA A 119 10.56 3.93 -3.28
CA ALA A 119 11.19 3.60 -2.02
C ALA A 119 11.61 2.12 -1.97
N TYR A 120 10.75 1.19 -2.44
CA TYR A 120 11.10 -0.22 -2.59
C TYR A 120 12.29 -0.42 -3.53
N ALA A 121 12.27 0.19 -4.72
CA ALA A 121 13.36 0.08 -5.68
C ALA A 121 14.70 0.61 -5.12
N ARG A 122 14.67 1.74 -4.40
CA ARG A 122 15.86 2.34 -3.76
C ARG A 122 16.48 1.44 -2.70
N THR A 123 15.75 0.47 -2.13
CA THR A 123 16.32 -0.43 -1.12
C THR A 123 17.48 -1.25 -1.68
N GLY A 124 17.46 -1.59 -2.97
CA GLY A 124 18.38 -2.55 -3.60
C GLY A 124 18.18 -3.99 -3.11
N MET A 125 17.09 -4.27 -2.40
CA MET A 125 16.75 -5.59 -1.89
C MET A 125 15.90 -6.37 -2.88
N GLU A 126 15.76 -7.66 -2.65
CA GLU A 126 14.87 -8.50 -3.44
C GLU A 126 13.40 -8.12 -3.18
N THR A 127 12.67 -7.74 -4.23
CA THR A 127 11.27 -7.34 -4.15
C THR A 127 10.34 -8.26 -4.94
N VAL A 128 9.08 -8.33 -4.48
CA VAL A 128 7.98 -9.01 -5.17
C VAL A 128 6.88 -8.00 -5.41
N ALA A 129 6.65 -7.67 -6.68
CA ALA A 129 5.56 -6.84 -7.13
C ALA A 129 4.53 -7.67 -7.93
N VAL A 130 3.29 -7.20 -7.95
CA VAL A 130 2.21 -7.80 -8.75
C VAL A 130 1.65 -6.78 -9.75
N SER A 131 0.85 -7.26 -10.72
CA SER A 131 0.33 -6.44 -11.82
C SER A 131 -0.46 -5.21 -11.36
N ARG A 132 -0.30 -4.10 -12.09
CA ARG A 132 -1.09 -2.85 -11.94
C ARG A 132 -2.44 -2.90 -12.65
N GLU A 133 -2.67 -3.91 -13.48
CA GLU A 133 -3.89 -4.05 -14.28
C GLU A 133 -5.12 -4.37 -13.43
N HIS A 134 -4.92 -4.85 -12.19
CA HIS A 134 -5.97 -5.22 -11.24
C HIS A 134 -6.22 -4.16 -10.15
N ALA A 135 -5.91 -2.90 -10.44
CA ALA A 135 -6.21 -1.76 -9.57
C ALA A 135 -7.72 -1.47 -9.49
N LEU A 136 -8.14 -0.50 -8.67
CA LEU A 136 -9.54 -0.06 -8.58
C LEU A 136 -10.08 0.37 -9.96
N GLY A 137 -11.30 -0.04 -10.27
CA GLY A 137 -11.96 0.24 -11.55
C GLY A 137 -11.61 -0.71 -12.69
N SER A 138 -10.63 -1.61 -12.51
CA SER A 138 -10.37 -2.70 -13.46
C SER A 138 -11.52 -3.71 -13.52
N ALA A 139 -11.51 -4.58 -14.54
CA ALA A 139 -12.50 -5.65 -14.68
C ALA A 139 -12.44 -6.67 -13.52
N GLU A 140 -11.24 -6.92 -12.98
CA GLU A 140 -10.99 -7.87 -11.89
C GLU A 140 -10.10 -7.24 -10.82
N PRO A 141 -10.62 -6.31 -9.99
CA PRO A 141 -9.80 -5.63 -9.01
C PRO A 141 -9.31 -6.60 -7.93
N TRP A 142 -8.04 -6.48 -7.56
CA TRP A 142 -7.40 -7.28 -6.51
C TRP A 142 -7.42 -6.63 -5.12
N VAL A 143 -8.01 -5.45 -5.04
CA VAL A 143 -8.23 -4.71 -3.80
C VAL A 143 -9.71 -4.45 -3.60
N ASN A 144 -10.12 -4.31 -2.34
CA ASN A 144 -11.47 -3.93 -2.01
C ASN A 144 -11.71 -2.44 -2.34
N ASP A 145 -12.87 -2.12 -2.89
CA ASP A 145 -13.35 -0.74 -2.96
C ASP A 145 -13.60 -0.16 -1.55
N TYR A 146 -14.01 1.10 -1.45
CA TYR A 146 -14.52 1.68 -0.23
C TYR A 146 -15.81 0.97 0.21
N ARG A 147 -15.74 0.26 1.34
CA ARG A 147 -16.84 -0.56 1.85
C ARG A 147 -17.70 0.15 2.90
N GLY A 148 -17.55 1.47 3.03
CA GLY A 148 -18.25 2.27 4.04
C GLY A 148 -17.62 2.21 5.43
N LEU A 149 -18.14 3.06 6.33
CA LEU A 149 -17.58 3.29 7.67
C LEU A 149 -17.50 2.01 8.53
N LEU A 150 -18.53 1.15 8.45
CA LEU A 150 -18.60 -0.10 9.24
C LEU A 150 -17.59 -1.15 8.79
N ARG A 151 -17.04 -1.04 7.57
CA ARG A 151 -16.06 -1.98 7.00
C ARG A 151 -14.78 -1.28 6.58
N LEU A 152 -14.48 -0.13 7.19
CA LEU A 152 -13.34 0.71 6.85
C LEU A 152 -12.01 -0.04 6.93
N SER A 153 -11.86 -0.94 7.90
CA SER A 153 -10.66 -1.77 8.08
C SER A 153 -10.38 -2.72 6.92
N SER A 154 -11.38 -3.01 6.09
CA SER A 154 -11.24 -3.84 4.88
C SER A 154 -11.25 -3.02 3.59
N SER A 155 -11.59 -1.73 3.64
CA SER A 155 -11.54 -0.84 2.48
C SER A 155 -10.10 -0.71 1.99
N PHE A 156 -9.91 -0.75 0.66
CA PHE A 156 -8.60 -0.59 0.00
C PHE A 156 -7.55 -1.64 0.38
N HIS A 157 -7.91 -2.67 1.14
CA HIS A 157 -7.02 -3.79 1.41
C HIS A 157 -7.14 -4.84 0.29
N PRO A 158 -6.11 -5.66 0.06
CA PRO A 158 -6.20 -6.80 -0.85
C PRO A 158 -7.42 -7.66 -0.55
N ASN A 159 -8.10 -8.10 -1.61
CA ASN A 159 -9.15 -9.11 -1.50
C ASN A 159 -8.55 -10.52 -1.69
N ALA A 160 -9.39 -11.55 -1.69
CA ALA A 160 -8.92 -12.93 -1.82
C ALA A 160 -8.18 -13.22 -3.14
N ALA A 161 -8.59 -12.59 -4.25
CA ALA A 161 -7.91 -12.72 -5.54
C ALA A 161 -6.54 -12.03 -5.50
N GLY A 162 -6.47 -10.83 -4.92
CA GLY A 162 -5.21 -10.11 -4.73
C GLY A 162 -4.21 -10.84 -3.85
N MET A 163 -4.66 -11.40 -2.72
CA MET A 163 -3.79 -12.19 -1.84
C MET A 163 -3.31 -13.48 -2.52
N ARG A 164 -4.13 -14.08 -3.38
CA ARG A 164 -3.72 -15.23 -4.19
C ARG A 164 -2.64 -14.84 -5.20
N ALA A 165 -2.82 -13.73 -5.92
CA ALA A 165 -1.83 -13.23 -6.86
C ALA A 165 -0.48 -12.90 -6.18
N VAL A 166 -0.52 -12.34 -4.97
CA VAL A 166 0.70 -12.13 -4.17
C VAL A 166 1.35 -13.46 -3.79
N ALA A 167 0.57 -14.44 -3.33
CA ALA A 167 1.10 -15.76 -2.99
C ALA A 167 1.75 -16.44 -4.21
N ASP A 168 1.10 -16.38 -5.37
CA ASP A 168 1.60 -16.95 -6.63
C ASP A 168 2.89 -16.24 -7.08
N ALA A 169 2.95 -14.90 -6.93
CA ALA A 169 4.16 -14.13 -7.24
C ALA A 169 5.33 -14.45 -6.31
N ILE A 170 5.05 -14.67 -5.02
CA ILE A 170 6.07 -15.13 -4.05
C ILE A 170 6.54 -16.53 -4.42
N ALA A 171 5.62 -17.47 -4.67
CA ALA A 171 5.96 -18.84 -5.05
C ALA A 171 6.84 -18.89 -6.31
N GLY A 172 6.50 -18.10 -7.34
CA GLY A 172 7.30 -18.01 -8.56
C GLY A 172 8.69 -17.38 -8.41
N GLN A 173 9.03 -16.81 -7.24
CA GLN A 173 10.40 -16.42 -6.89
C GLN A 173 11.18 -17.57 -6.26
N LEU A 174 10.50 -18.52 -5.62
CA LEU A 174 11.12 -19.67 -4.96
C LEU A 174 11.52 -20.77 -5.95
N ASP A 175 10.85 -20.82 -7.10
CA ASP A 175 11.14 -21.79 -8.19
C ASP A 175 12.32 -21.37 -9.09
N ARG A 176 13.00 -20.25 -8.78
CA ARG A 176 14.13 -19.72 -9.57
C ARG A 176 15.48 -20.09 -8.99
#